data_AF-A0A9D2G869-F1
#
_entry.id   AF-A0A9D2G869-F1
#
_cell.length_a   1.000
_cell.length_b   1.000
_cell.length_c   1.000
_cell.angle_alpha   90.00
_cell.angle_beta   90.00
_cell.angle_gamma   90.00
#
_symmetry.space_group_name_H-M   'P 1'
#
loop_
_entity.id
_entity.type
_entity.pdbx_description
1 polymer ?
#
loop_
_entity_poly.entity_id
_entity_poly.type
_entity_poly.pdbx_seq_one_letter_code
_entity_poly.pdbx_strand_id
1 'polypeptide(L)'
;MKGEQQVEAALKSYEDVDSWKTMIFLYNSAMKEVETKLEILNDEFQHVHQYNPIEHIKTRIKTPESIVKKLRRYGYESSIENMVRYINDIAGVRLICSFTSDIYRLAEMIGNQSDLKVLSIKDYIRNPKESGYKSYHMLVSVPVFLSDSVVDTKVEIQIRTIAMDFWASLEHKIYYKFEGNAPEYISRDLRECAKMVAELDDKMLSLNEAIQECIVQEASRRNMDDVLDNVVGTRRGQGVIHFRSQKTE
;
A
#
# COMPACT_ATOMS: atom_id res chain seq x y z
N MET A 1 4.58 -18.96 17.11
CA MET A 1 4.31 -19.86 18.26
C MET A 1 2.88 -19.72 18.80
N LYS A 2 2.47 -18.66 19.52
CA LYS A 2 1.09 -18.58 20.06
C LYS A 2 -0.03 -18.59 19.00
N GLY A 3 0.07 -17.76 17.95
CA GLY A 3 -0.92 -17.73 16.87
C GLY A 3 -0.98 -19.02 16.03
N GLU A 4 0.16 -19.67 15.81
CA GLU A 4 0.24 -20.96 15.08
C GLU A 4 -0.49 -22.08 15.85
N GLN A 5 -0.32 -22.12 17.18
CA GLN A 5 -1.04 -23.06 18.05
C GLN A 5 -2.54 -22.80 18.10
N GLN A 6 -2.98 -21.54 17.98
CA GLN A 6 -4.40 -21.16 17.94
C GLN A 6 -5.06 -21.59 16.63
N VAL A 7 -4.39 -21.39 15.50
CA VAL A 7 -4.86 -21.88 14.19
C VAL A 7 -4.98 -23.40 14.23
N GLU A 8 -3.98 -24.10 14.77
CA GLU A 8 -4.01 -25.56 14.89
C GLU A 8 -5.14 -26.06 15.79
N ALA A 9 -5.39 -25.39 16.93
CA ALA A 9 -6.49 -25.71 17.82
C ALA A 9 -7.87 -25.47 17.20
N ALA A 10 -8.03 -24.38 16.46
CA ALA A 10 -9.26 -24.11 15.71
C ALA A 10 -9.49 -25.18 14.62
N LEU A 11 -8.44 -25.62 13.92
CA LEU A 11 -8.57 -26.68 12.91
C LEU A 11 -8.97 -28.03 13.51
N LYS A 12 -8.52 -28.33 14.74
CA LYS A 12 -8.90 -29.55 15.48
C LYS A 12 -10.37 -29.53 15.95
N SER A 13 -10.95 -28.37 16.25
CA SER A 13 -12.37 -28.29 16.64
C SER A 13 -13.33 -28.52 15.47
N TYR A 14 -12.85 -28.38 14.23
CA TYR A 14 -13.61 -28.62 13.00
C TYR A 14 -13.26 -29.95 12.30
N GLU A 15 -12.76 -30.97 13.01
CA GLU A 15 -12.32 -32.25 12.42
C GLU A 15 -13.39 -32.99 11.58
N ASP A 16 -14.69 -32.71 11.76
CA ASP A 16 -15.79 -33.24 10.92
C ASP A 16 -16.04 -32.44 9.61
N VAL A 17 -15.38 -31.31 9.43
CA VAL A 17 -15.45 -30.43 8.25
C VAL A 17 -14.08 -30.43 7.58
N ASP A 18 -14.03 -30.73 6.28
CA ASP A 18 -12.83 -30.71 5.44
C ASP A 18 -11.84 -29.60 5.86
N SER A 19 -10.77 -29.99 6.54
CA SER A 19 -9.88 -29.11 7.31
C SER A 19 -9.19 -28.05 6.44
N TRP A 20 -9.13 -28.29 5.13
CA TRP A 20 -8.75 -27.32 4.12
C TRP A 20 -9.75 -26.17 3.95
N LYS A 21 -11.05 -26.48 3.94
CA LYS A 21 -12.11 -25.47 3.84
C LYS A 21 -12.09 -24.55 5.05
N THR A 22 -11.89 -25.10 6.25
CA THR A 22 -11.76 -24.33 7.49
C THR A 22 -10.56 -23.38 7.43
N MET A 23 -9.41 -23.84 6.94
CA MET A 23 -8.26 -22.97 6.79
C MET A 23 -8.47 -21.87 5.73
N ILE A 24 -9.00 -22.22 4.56
CA ILE A 24 -9.31 -21.25 3.52
C ILE A 24 -10.34 -20.22 4.02
N PHE A 25 -11.30 -20.65 4.85
CA PHE A 25 -12.23 -19.75 5.51
C PHE A 25 -11.51 -18.75 6.41
N LEU A 26 -10.60 -19.20 7.29
CA LEU A 26 -9.81 -18.32 8.17
C LEU A 26 -9.03 -17.26 7.38
N TYR A 27 -8.32 -17.67 6.31
CA TYR A 27 -7.56 -16.73 5.48
C TYR A 27 -8.46 -15.78 4.69
N ASN A 28 -9.65 -16.20 4.25
CA ASN A 28 -10.64 -15.30 3.65
C ASN A 28 -11.18 -14.28 4.67
N SER A 29 -11.43 -14.69 5.91
CA SER A 29 -11.88 -13.79 6.98
C SER A 29 -10.80 -12.77 7.31
N ALA A 30 -9.54 -13.20 7.48
CA ALA A 30 -8.41 -12.31 7.68
C ALA A 30 -8.24 -11.33 6.51
N MET A 31 -8.45 -11.79 5.26
CA MET A 31 -8.40 -10.94 4.08
C MET A 31 -9.44 -9.82 4.12
N LYS A 32 -10.69 -10.16 4.47
CA LYS A 32 -11.77 -9.17 4.58
C LYS A 32 -11.46 -8.09 5.62
N GLU A 33 -10.95 -8.48 6.78
CA GLU A 33 -10.57 -7.51 7.82
C GLU A 33 -9.50 -6.52 7.33
N VAL A 34 -8.46 -7.03 6.66
CA VAL A 34 -7.41 -6.18 6.09
C VAL A 34 -7.93 -5.32 4.94
N GLU A 35 -8.75 -5.88 4.05
CA GLU A 35 -9.34 -5.18 2.92
C GLU A 35 -10.20 -4.00 3.40
N THR A 36 -11.12 -4.22 4.34
CA THR A 36 -11.93 -3.16 4.94
C THR A 36 -11.09 -2.06 5.59
N LYS A 37 -10.01 -2.42 6.30
CA LYS A 37 -9.10 -1.43 6.90
C LYS A 37 -8.43 -0.55 5.85
N LEU A 38 -7.99 -1.14 4.74
CA LEU A 38 -7.35 -0.42 3.65
C LEU A 38 -8.35 0.44 2.87
N GLU A 39 -9.58 -0.03 2.69
CA GLU A 39 -10.67 0.74 2.09
C GLU A 39 -11.02 1.96 2.95
N ILE A 40 -11.14 1.79 4.28
CA ILE A 40 -11.39 2.91 5.20
C ILE A 40 -10.26 3.95 5.11
N LEU A 41 -9.00 3.51 5.06
CA LEU A 41 -7.87 4.43 4.87
C LEU A 41 -7.98 5.17 3.54
N ASN A 42 -8.30 4.47 2.45
CA ASN A 42 -8.51 5.08 1.14
C ASN A 42 -9.63 6.13 1.16
N ASP A 43 -10.76 5.82 1.78
CA ASP A 43 -11.92 6.71 1.87
C ASP A 43 -11.64 7.94 2.75
N GLU A 44 -10.93 7.75 3.86
CA GLU A 44 -10.44 8.85 4.70
C GLU A 44 -9.55 9.80 3.89
N PHE A 45 -8.62 9.26 3.09
CA PHE A 45 -7.77 10.06 2.22
C PHE A 45 -8.57 10.86 1.19
N GLN A 46 -9.57 10.26 0.56
CA GLN A 46 -10.43 10.97 -0.40
C GLN A 46 -11.29 12.05 0.27
N HIS A 47 -11.70 11.84 1.52
CA HIS A 47 -12.59 12.76 2.21
C HIS A 47 -11.86 13.93 2.88
N VAL A 48 -10.72 13.66 3.52
CA VAL A 48 -9.99 14.61 4.36
C VAL A 48 -8.87 15.32 3.59
N HIS A 49 -8.29 14.64 2.60
CA HIS A 49 -7.12 15.13 1.89
C HIS A 49 -7.45 15.43 0.42
N GLN A 50 -6.78 16.45 -0.15
CA GLN A 50 -6.90 16.74 -1.59
C GLN A 50 -6.14 15.72 -2.46
N TYR A 51 -5.40 14.81 -1.84
CA TYR A 51 -4.53 13.84 -2.48
C TYR A 51 -4.79 12.45 -1.92
N ASN A 52 -5.15 11.52 -2.80
CA ASN A 52 -5.32 10.10 -2.45
C ASN A 52 -4.07 9.30 -2.85
N PRO A 53 -3.29 8.78 -1.88
CA PRO A 53 -2.10 7.99 -2.17
C PRO A 53 -2.40 6.58 -2.72
N ILE A 54 -3.64 6.09 -2.61
CA ILE A 54 -4.05 4.75 -3.03
C ILE A 54 -4.75 4.82 -4.38
N GLU A 55 -4.23 4.11 -5.37
CA GLU A 55 -4.82 3.98 -6.70
C GLU A 55 -5.74 2.77 -6.77
N HIS A 56 -5.22 1.62 -6.37
CA HIS A 56 -5.93 0.35 -6.44
C HIS A 56 -5.53 -0.60 -5.32
N ILE A 57 -6.51 -1.34 -4.80
CA ILE A 57 -6.31 -2.47 -3.89
C ILE A 57 -6.67 -3.75 -4.65
N LYS A 58 -5.78 -4.75 -4.63
CA LYS A 58 -6.04 -6.07 -5.22
C LYS A 58 -5.81 -7.13 -4.16
N THR A 59 -6.83 -7.92 -3.86
CA THR A 59 -6.75 -9.03 -2.91
C THR A 59 -6.67 -10.37 -3.63
N ARG A 60 -6.03 -11.36 -3.00
CA ARG A 60 -5.94 -12.72 -3.52
C ARG A 60 -5.70 -13.74 -2.40
N ILE A 61 -6.40 -14.86 -2.49
CA ILE A 61 -6.03 -16.09 -1.79
C ILE A 61 -5.29 -17.03 -2.72
N LYS A 62 -4.20 -17.63 -2.23
CA LYS A 62 -3.39 -18.61 -2.97
C LYS A 62 -4.18 -19.91 -3.15
N THR A 63 -4.17 -20.49 -4.34
CA THR A 63 -4.88 -21.76 -4.59
C THR A 63 -4.22 -22.92 -3.85
N PRO A 64 -4.96 -23.96 -3.46
CA PRO A 64 -4.40 -25.14 -2.78
C PRO A 64 -3.21 -25.76 -3.52
N GLU A 65 -3.30 -25.89 -4.84
CA GLU A 65 -2.24 -26.47 -5.69
C GLU A 65 -0.98 -25.62 -5.62
N SER A 66 -1.13 -24.30 -5.62
CA SER A 66 -0.03 -23.35 -5.51
C SER A 66 0.62 -23.39 -4.12
N ILE A 67 -0.15 -23.68 -3.07
CA ILE A 67 0.38 -23.85 -1.71
C ILE A 67 1.18 -25.15 -1.63
N VAL A 68 0.62 -26.27 -2.10
CA VAL A 68 1.30 -27.57 -2.13
C VAL A 68 2.61 -27.50 -2.94
N LYS A 69 2.60 -26.86 -4.11
CA LYS A 69 3.80 -26.66 -4.94
C LYS A 69 4.88 -25.87 -4.18
N LYS A 70 4.49 -24.88 -3.37
CA LYS A 70 5.42 -24.06 -2.59
C LYS A 70 6.00 -24.82 -1.39
N LEU A 71 5.19 -25.61 -0.68
CA LEU A 71 5.66 -26.49 0.38
C LEU A 71 6.67 -27.52 -0.12
N ARG A 72 6.35 -28.20 -1.23
CA ARG A 72 7.28 -29.17 -1.85
C ARG A 72 8.59 -28.52 -2.28
N ARG A 73 8.54 -27.30 -2.82
CA ARG A 73 9.75 -26.52 -3.16
C ARG A 73 10.63 -26.23 -1.94
N TYR A 74 10.03 -26.08 -0.77
CA TYR A 74 10.74 -25.88 0.49
C TYR A 74 11.10 -27.20 1.20
N GLY A 75 10.76 -28.36 0.63
CA GLY A 75 11.06 -29.67 1.22
C GLY A 75 10.11 -30.07 2.36
N TYR A 76 8.94 -29.45 2.48
CA TYR A 76 7.95 -29.78 3.51
C TYR A 76 6.83 -30.68 2.98
N GLU A 77 6.32 -31.55 3.85
CA GLU A 77 5.12 -32.33 3.59
C GLU A 77 3.87 -31.46 3.46
N SER A 78 2.91 -31.93 2.67
CA SER A 78 1.61 -31.27 2.45
C SER A 78 0.66 -31.44 3.65
N SER A 79 1.04 -30.95 4.83
CA SER A 79 0.19 -30.89 6.02
C SER A 79 -0.28 -29.47 6.29
N ILE A 80 -1.44 -29.33 6.94
CA ILE A 80 -2.01 -28.01 7.27
C ILE A 80 -1.10 -27.24 8.24
N GLU A 81 -0.50 -27.94 9.20
CA GLU A 81 0.47 -27.35 10.13
C GLU A 81 1.64 -26.70 9.35
N ASN A 82 2.21 -27.43 8.39
CA ASN A 82 3.31 -26.91 7.57
C ASN A 82 2.88 -25.73 6.71
N MET A 83 1.63 -25.71 6.21
CA MET A 83 1.11 -24.58 5.45
C MET A 83 1.08 -23.30 6.29
N VAL A 84 0.44 -23.34 7.46
CA VAL A 84 0.28 -22.19 8.37
C VAL A 84 1.65 -21.69 8.86
N ARG A 85 2.58 -22.64 9.10
CA ARG A 85 3.91 -22.33 9.61
C ARG A 85 4.82 -21.73 8.55
N TYR A 86 4.93 -22.35 7.38
CA TYR A 86 5.97 -22.03 6.39
C TYR A 86 5.52 -21.18 5.21
N ILE A 87 4.20 -21.07 4.97
CA ILE A 87 3.67 -20.30 3.84
C ILE A 87 3.07 -19.00 4.33
N ASN A 88 3.82 -17.91 4.12
CA ASN A 88 3.45 -16.58 4.62
C ASN A 88 2.48 -15.82 3.70
N ASP A 89 2.38 -16.21 2.42
CA ASP A 89 1.62 -15.54 1.35
C ASP A 89 0.37 -16.33 0.92
N ILE A 90 -0.32 -16.97 1.88
CA ILE A 90 -1.61 -17.63 1.59
C ILE A 90 -2.67 -16.56 1.31
N ALA A 91 -2.80 -15.58 2.21
CA ALA A 91 -3.54 -14.35 2.01
C ALA A 91 -2.57 -13.26 1.56
N GLY A 92 -2.81 -12.66 0.39
CA GLY A 92 -2.01 -11.55 -0.12
C GLY A 92 -2.86 -10.35 -0.56
N VAL A 93 -2.44 -9.16 -0.15
CA VAL A 93 -2.97 -7.87 -0.64
C VAL A 93 -1.89 -7.17 -1.46
N ARG A 94 -2.26 -6.57 -2.58
CA ARG A 94 -1.44 -5.60 -3.29
C ARG A 94 -2.08 -4.23 -3.17
N LEU A 95 -1.33 -3.32 -2.59
CA LEU A 95 -1.67 -1.91 -2.48
C LEU A 95 -0.86 -1.14 -3.52
N ILE A 96 -1.53 -0.62 -4.54
CA ILE A 96 -0.90 0.14 -5.61
C ILE A 96 -1.08 1.62 -5.28
N CYS A 97 0.03 2.33 -5.19
CA CYS A 97 0.13 3.74 -4.84
C CYS A 97 0.61 4.55 -6.05
N SER A 98 0.40 5.87 -6.01
CA SER A 98 0.86 6.75 -7.08
C SER A 98 2.37 6.92 -7.06
N PHE A 99 2.98 7.15 -5.88
CA PHE A 99 4.43 7.37 -5.77
C PHE A 99 5.12 6.53 -4.69
N THR A 100 6.45 6.46 -4.79
CA THR A 100 7.30 5.73 -3.82
C THR A 100 7.24 6.33 -2.41
N SER A 101 7.06 7.65 -2.27
CA SER A 101 6.85 8.31 -0.96
C SER A 101 5.60 7.80 -0.24
N ASP A 102 4.52 7.57 -0.99
CA ASP A 102 3.24 7.11 -0.46
C ASP A 102 3.33 5.69 0.08
N ILE A 103 4.20 4.86 -0.51
CA ILE A 103 4.45 3.50 -0.04
C ILE A 103 4.86 3.50 1.43
N TYR A 104 5.83 4.35 1.80
CA TYR A 104 6.33 4.41 3.17
C TYR A 104 5.31 5.01 4.12
N ARG A 105 4.58 6.05 3.69
CA ARG A 105 3.51 6.66 4.48
C ARG A 105 2.41 5.64 4.81
N LEU A 106 1.94 4.89 3.81
CA LEU A 106 0.92 3.87 3.98
C LEU A 106 1.44 2.69 4.82
N ALA A 107 2.68 2.26 4.60
CA ALA A 107 3.30 1.21 5.42
C ALA A 107 3.33 1.59 6.90
N GLU A 108 3.70 2.83 7.23
CA GLU A 108 3.70 3.35 8.59
C GLU A 108 2.28 3.40 9.18
N MET A 109 1.30 3.94 8.43
CA MET A 109 -0.08 4.01 8.89
C MET A 109 -0.70 2.63 9.16
N ILE A 110 -0.45 1.66 8.28
CA ILE A 110 -0.91 0.28 8.47
C ILE A 110 -0.18 -0.36 9.66
N GLY A 111 1.14 -0.15 9.78
CA GLY A 111 1.95 -0.69 10.88
C GLY A 111 1.60 -0.11 12.26
N ASN A 112 1.00 1.08 12.30
CA ASN A 112 0.54 1.74 13.52
C ASN A 112 -0.88 1.33 13.96
N GLN A 113 -1.59 0.51 13.17
CA GLN A 113 -2.90 0.00 13.59
C GLN A 113 -2.74 -0.97 14.77
N SER A 114 -3.44 -0.71 15.87
CA SER A 114 -3.26 -1.42 17.14
C SER A 114 -3.59 -2.91 17.08
N ASP A 115 -4.42 -3.33 16.13
CA ASP A 115 -4.87 -4.70 15.92
C ASP A 115 -4.13 -5.44 14.81
N LEU A 116 -3.18 -4.78 14.13
CA LEU A 116 -2.30 -5.42 13.15
C LEU A 116 -0.89 -5.56 13.73
N LYS A 117 -0.44 -6.80 13.90
CA LYS A 117 0.94 -7.05 14.36
C LYS A 117 1.87 -7.25 13.17
N VAL A 118 2.81 -6.34 12.96
CA VAL A 118 3.87 -6.51 11.96
C VAL A 118 4.82 -7.63 12.39
N LEU A 119 4.90 -8.69 11.58
CA LEU A 119 5.76 -9.85 11.82
C LEU A 119 7.12 -9.73 11.12
N SER A 120 7.13 -9.19 9.89
CA SER A 120 8.37 -8.97 9.14
C SER A 120 8.19 -7.95 8.02
N ILE A 121 9.24 -7.20 7.72
CA ILE A 121 9.29 -6.26 6.58
C ILE A 121 10.44 -6.67 5.65
N LYS A 122 10.19 -6.64 4.33
CA LYS A 122 11.22 -6.77 3.29
C LYS A 122 11.10 -5.62 2.32
N ASP A 123 12.09 -4.73 2.36
CA ASP A 123 12.16 -3.55 1.52
C ASP A 123 13.01 -3.83 0.26
N TYR A 124 12.35 -4.27 -0.81
CA TYR A 124 12.98 -4.44 -2.12
C TYR A 124 13.02 -3.15 -2.94
N ILE A 125 12.51 -2.04 -2.43
CA ILE A 125 12.67 -0.73 -3.06
C ILE A 125 14.10 -0.26 -2.80
N ARG A 126 14.52 -0.31 -1.52
CA ARG A 126 15.88 0.03 -1.09
C ARG A 126 16.91 -1.03 -1.51
N ASN A 127 16.55 -2.31 -1.44
CA ASN A 127 17.43 -3.42 -1.83
C ASN A 127 16.74 -4.29 -2.91
N PRO A 128 16.71 -3.85 -4.17
CA PRO A 128 16.09 -4.59 -5.26
C PRO A 128 16.73 -5.97 -5.45
N LYS A 129 15.95 -6.94 -5.94
CA LYS A 129 16.51 -8.24 -6.34
C LYS A 129 17.39 -8.08 -7.58
N GLU A 130 18.25 -9.06 -7.84
CA GLU A 130 19.08 -9.12 -9.05
C GLU A 130 18.28 -9.09 -10.37
N SER A 131 17.00 -9.51 -10.34
CA SER A 131 16.10 -9.40 -11.48
C SER A 131 15.66 -7.96 -11.79
N GLY A 132 15.90 -7.01 -10.87
CA GLY A 132 15.35 -5.65 -10.93
C GLY A 132 14.02 -5.49 -10.19
N TYR A 133 13.52 -6.55 -9.56
CA TYR A 133 12.26 -6.51 -8.81
C TYR A 133 12.31 -5.55 -7.61
N LYS A 134 11.35 -4.62 -7.58
CA LYS A 134 11.09 -3.67 -6.49
C LYS A 134 9.66 -3.82 -5.96
N SER A 135 9.51 -3.77 -4.65
CA SER A 135 8.24 -3.75 -3.91
C SER A 135 8.53 -3.64 -2.42
N TYR A 136 7.61 -3.08 -1.65
CA TYR A 136 7.67 -3.12 -0.19
C TYR A 136 6.77 -4.25 0.33
N HIS A 137 7.33 -5.24 1.03
CA HIS A 137 6.55 -6.36 1.57
C HIS A 137 6.45 -6.26 3.08
N MET A 138 5.23 -6.32 3.58
CA MET A 138 4.93 -6.35 5.00
C MET A 138 4.09 -7.58 5.31
N LEU A 139 4.59 -8.43 6.21
CA LEU A 139 3.84 -9.56 6.74
C LEU A 139 3.20 -9.14 8.05
N VAL A 140 1.88 -9.19 8.12
CA VAL A 140 1.11 -8.85 9.33
C VAL A 140 0.37 -10.05 9.87
N SER A 141 0.10 -10.05 11.17
CA SER A 141 -0.82 -10.97 11.84
C SER A 141 -2.11 -10.24 12.18
N VAL A 142 -3.24 -10.84 11.82
CA VAL A 142 -4.58 -10.28 11.97
C VAL A 142 -5.39 -11.20 12.88
N PRO A 143 -5.98 -10.71 13.98
CA PRO A 143 -6.77 -11.52 14.88
C PRO A 143 -8.17 -11.77 14.32
N VAL A 144 -8.43 -12.97 13.80
CA VAL A 144 -9.77 -13.33 13.29
C VAL A 144 -10.66 -13.78 14.45
N PHE A 145 -11.75 -13.06 14.69
CA PHE A 145 -12.71 -13.38 15.74
C PHE A 145 -13.77 -14.38 15.23
N LEU A 146 -13.73 -15.61 15.76
CA LEU A 146 -14.74 -16.64 15.54
C LEU A 146 -15.77 -16.65 16.67
N SER A 147 -16.79 -17.52 16.55
CA SER A 147 -17.86 -17.63 17.55
C SER A 147 -17.38 -18.02 18.95
N ASP A 148 -16.29 -18.79 19.05
CA ASP A 148 -15.80 -19.40 20.29
C ASP A 148 -14.30 -19.14 20.55
N SER A 149 -13.61 -18.49 19.62
CA SER A 149 -12.14 -18.38 19.64
C SER A 149 -11.64 -17.20 18.82
N VAL A 150 -10.39 -16.80 19.06
CA VAL A 150 -9.67 -15.80 18.26
C VAL A 150 -8.45 -16.46 17.66
N VAL A 151 -8.28 -16.30 16.34
CA VAL A 151 -7.25 -16.98 15.57
C VAL A 151 -6.40 -15.97 14.81
N ASP A 152 -5.15 -15.81 15.26
CA ASP A 152 -4.16 -14.97 14.59
C ASP A 152 -3.76 -15.56 13.23
N THR A 153 -4.08 -14.84 12.15
CA THR A 153 -3.85 -15.28 10.77
C THR A 153 -2.90 -14.34 10.02
N LYS A 154 -1.95 -14.92 9.27
CA LYS A 154 -0.92 -14.16 8.52
C LYS A 154 -1.50 -13.60 7.22
N VAL A 155 -1.23 -12.32 6.94
CA VAL A 155 -1.54 -11.66 5.66
C VAL A 155 -0.28 -10.95 5.14
N GLU A 156 0.08 -11.19 3.88
CA GLU A 156 1.17 -10.47 3.21
C GLU A 156 0.60 -9.26 2.46
N ILE A 157 1.06 -8.07 2.81
CA ILE A 157 0.73 -6.81 2.14
C ILE A 157 1.93 -6.40 1.29
N GLN A 158 1.72 -6.31 -0.01
CA GLN A 158 2.72 -5.83 -0.97
C GLN A 158 2.33 -4.44 -1.43
N ILE A 159 3.15 -3.44 -1.11
CA ILE A 159 2.91 -2.05 -1.47
C ILE A 159 3.85 -1.68 -2.62
N ARG A 160 3.32 -1.04 -3.66
CA ARG A 160 4.01 -0.80 -4.95
C ARG A 160 3.52 0.48 -5.60
N THR A 161 4.35 1.09 -6.44
CA THR A 161 3.87 2.08 -7.42
C THR A 161 3.20 1.39 -8.60
N ILE A 162 2.47 2.16 -9.42
CA ILE A 162 1.91 1.68 -10.69
C ILE A 162 3.01 1.07 -11.58
N ALA A 163 4.16 1.74 -11.66
CA ALA A 163 5.32 1.33 -12.42
C ALA A 163 5.86 -0.03 -11.95
N MET A 164 6.02 -0.21 -10.63
CA MET A 164 6.46 -1.47 -10.02
C MET A 164 5.45 -2.61 -10.25
N ASP A 165 4.14 -2.35 -10.11
CA ASP A 165 3.11 -3.38 -10.34
C ASP A 165 3.05 -3.82 -11.81
N PHE A 166 3.19 -2.87 -12.74
CA PHE A 166 3.26 -3.15 -14.18
C PHE A 166 4.43 -4.07 -14.52
N TRP A 167 5.65 -3.69 -14.13
CA TRP A 167 6.84 -4.47 -14.43
C TRP A 167 6.79 -5.86 -13.80
N ALA A 168 6.44 -5.95 -12.51
CA ALA A 168 6.37 -7.22 -11.79
C ALA A 168 5.29 -8.16 -12.35
N SER A 169 4.17 -7.62 -12.84
CA SER A 169 3.12 -8.41 -13.48
C SER A 169 3.58 -9.00 -14.82
N LEU A 170 4.39 -8.26 -15.58
CA LEU A 170 4.96 -8.74 -16.84
C LEU A 170 6.04 -9.79 -16.60
N GLU A 171 6.99 -9.51 -15.71
CA GLU A 171 8.07 -10.43 -15.33
C GLU A 171 7.50 -11.76 -14.85
N HIS A 172 6.50 -11.74 -13.95
CA HIS A 172 5.90 -12.95 -13.42
C HIS A 172 5.23 -13.79 -14.53
N LYS A 173 4.53 -13.15 -15.49
CA LYS A 173 3.92 -13.86 -16.62
C LYS A 173 4.96 -14.53 -17.51
N ILE A 174 6.08 -13.87 -17.74
CA ILE A 174 7.19 -14.40 -18.56
C ILE A 174 7.87 -15.55 -17.83
N TYR A 175 8.27 -15.34 -16.58
CA TYR A 175 8.94 -16.36 -15.76
C TYR A 175 8.10 -17.63 -15.64
N TYR A 176 6.77 -17.48 -15.47
CA TYR A 176 5.85 -18.62 -15.42
C TYR A 176 5.80 -19.39 -16.75
N LYS A 177 5.75 -18.70 -17.90
CA LYS A 177 5.72 -19.34 -19.23
C LYS A 177 6.99 -20.15 -19.52
N PHE A 178 8.13 -19.71 -19.00
CA PHE A 178 9.41 -20.40 -19.19
C PHE A 178 9.77 -21.36 -18.05
N GLU A 179 8.86 -21.58 -17.09
CA GLU A 179 9.10 -22.37 -15.87
C GLU A 179 10.36 -21.96 -15.08
N GLY A 180 10.79 -20.71 -15.24
CA GLY A 180 12.02 -20.17 -14.66
C GLY A 180 13.30 -20.36 -15.48
N ASN A 181 13.21 -20.97 -16.66
CA ASN A 181 14.32 -21.13 -17.61
C ASN A 181 14.16 -20.17 -18.80
N ALA A 182 13.94 -18.89 -18.52
CA ALA A 182 13.88 -17.88 -19.57
C ALA A 182 15.27 -17.73 -20.23
N PRO A 183 15.36 -17.66 -21.58
CA PRO A 183 16.60 -17.34 -22.26
C PRO A 183 17.30 -16.10 -21.69
N GLU A 184 18.63 -16.10 -21.68
CA GLU A 184 19.41 -15.04 -21.04
C GLU A 184 19.15 -13.65 -21.65
N TYR A 185 18.93 -13.57 -22.96
CA TYR A 185 18.58 -12.31 -23.62
C TYR A 185 17.26 -11.73 -23.09
N ILE A 186 16.25 -12.56 -22.82
CA ILE A 186 14.97 -12.10 -22.23
C ILE A 186 15.20 -11.58 -20.82
N SER A 187 16.00 -12.29 -20.02
CA SER A 187 16.30 -11.87 -18.65
C SER A 187 17.07 -10.54 -18.61
N ARG A 188 18.00 -10.33 -19.55
CA ARG A 188 18.71 -9.05 -19.71
C ARG A 188 17.75 -7.93 -20.09
N ASP A 189 16.93 -8.15 -21.11
CA ASP A 189 15.99 -7.13 -21.60
C ASP A 189 14.93 -6.78 -20.53
N LEU A 190 14.50 -7.75 -19.72
CA LEU A 190 13.63 -7.50 -18.56
C LEU A 190 14.30 -6.63 -17.50
N ARG A 191 15.58 -6.86 -17.23
CA ARG A 191 16.36 -6.06 -16.28
C ARG A 191 16.57 -4.63 -16.80
N GLU A 192 16.78 -4.46 -18.10
CA GLU A 192 16.82 -3.14 -18.73
C GLU A 192 15.48 -2.42 -18.66
N CYS A 193 14.38 -3.12 -18.95
CA CYS A 193 13.03 -2.61 -18.74
C CYS A 193 12.81 -2.18 -17.29
N ALA A 194 13.33 -2.93 -16.30
CA ALA A 194 13.20 -2.59 -14.89
C ALA A 194 13.86 -1.24 -14.57
N LYS A 195 15.02 -0.97 -15.17
CA LYS A 195 15.74 0.29 -15.00
C LYS A 195 14.96 1.46 -15.61
N MET A 196 14.50 1.31 -16.86
CA MET A 196 13.71 2.36 -17.53
C MET A 196 12.41 2.68 -16.77
N VAL A 197 11.73 1.65 -16.27
CA VAL A 197 10.51 1.83 -15.46
C VAL A 197 10.82 2.57 -14.15
N ALA A 198 11.94 2.25 -13.49
CA ALA A 198 12.35 2.96 -12.28
C ALA A 198 12.69 4.43 -12.56
N GLU A 199 13.45 4.71 -13.62
CA GLU A 199 13.80 6.09 -14.00
C GLU A 199 12.56 6.93 -14.34
N LEU A 200 11.57 6.31 -15.00
CA LEU A 200 10.29 6.95 -15.28
C LEU A 200 9.52 7.26 -13.98
N ASP A 201 9.46 6.30 -13.05
CA ASP A 201 8.78 6.46 -11.75
C ASP A 201 9.41 7.59 -10.94
N ASP A 202 10.75 7.65 -10.88
CA ASP A 202 11.50 8.71 -10.18
C ASP A 202 11.24 10.08 -10.82
N LYS A 203 11.24 10.15 -12.17
CA LYS A 203 10.94 11.40 -12.88
C LYS A 203 9.50 11.88 -12.64
N MET A 204 8.54 10.96 -12.59
CA MET A 204 7.15 11.30 -12.31
C MET A 204 6.97 11.81 -10.88
N LEU A 205 7.68 11.22 -9.90
CA LEU A 205 7.72 11.74 -8.54
C LEU A 205 8.27 13.18 -8.50
N SER A 206 9.43 13.46 -9.11
CA SER A 206 10.00 14.81 -9.13
C SER A 206 9.08 15.84 -9.82
N LEU A 207 8.35 15.44 -10.86
CA LEU A 207 7.35 16.31 -11.49
C LEU A 207 6.18 16.61 -10.56
N ASN A 208 5.70 15.62 -9.83
CA ASN A 208 4.63 15.82 -8.85
C ASN A 208 5.09 16.77 -7.73
N GLU A 209 6.28 16.59 -7.19
CA GLU A 209 6.87 17.49 -6.17
C GLU A 209 6.93 18.94 -6.70
N ALA A 210 7.43 19.15 -7.91
CA ALA A 210 7.49 20.47 -8.53
C ALA A 210 6.10 21.10 -8.74
N ILE A 211 5.09 20.30 -9.14
CA ILE A 211 3.70 20.77 -9.28
C ILE A 211 3.13 21.19 -7.92
N GLN A 212 3.34 20.40 -6.86
CA GLN A 212 2.88 20.74 -5.51
C GLN A 212 3.54 22.04 -5.01
N GLU A 213 4.84 22.22 -5.24
CA GLU A 213 5.54 23.47 -4.90
C GLU A 213 4.94 24.68 -5.65
N CYS A 214 4.62 24.54 -6.94
CA CYS A 214 3.98 25.60 -7.71
C CYS A 214 2.60 25.97 -7.15
N ILE A 215 1.78 24.98 -6.80
CA ILE A 215 0.45 25.20 -6.20
C ILE A 215 0.56 25.95 -4.87
N VAL A 216 1.51 25.58 -4.01
CA VAL A 216 1.74 26.25 -2.72
C VAL A 216 2.22 27.69 -2.91
N GLN A 217 3.12 27.92 -3.88
CA GLN A 217 3.60 29.27 -4.20
C GLN A 217 2.48 30.16 -4.75
N GLU A 218 1.63 29.63 -5.63
CA GLU A 218 0.46 30.35 -6.15
C GLU A 218 -0.56 30.68 -5.06
N ALA A 219 -0.86 29.74 -4.16
CA ALA A 219 -1.74 29.98 -3.02
C ALA A 219 -1.17 31.04 -2.07
N SER A 220 0.14 31.01 -1.82
CA SER A 220 0.83 32.01 -1.00
C SER A 220 0.81 33.40 -1.63
N ARG A 221 0.97 33.50 -2.96
CA ARG A 221 0.85 34.77 -3.70
C ARG A 221 -0.57 35.33 -3.62
N ARG A 222 -1.60 34.50 -3.86
CA ARG A 222 -3.01 34.93 -3.76
C ARG A 222 -3.36 35.42 -2.35
N ASN A 223 -2.92 34.72 -1.31
CA ASN A 223 -3.12 35.18 0.07
C ASN A 223 -2.42 36.51 0.36
N MET A 224 -1.25 36.77 -0.23
CA MET A 224 -0.55 38.05 -0.10
C MET A 224 -1.33 39.18 -0.79
N ASP A 225 -1.86 38.91 -1.98
CA ASP A 225 -2.66 39.88 -2.74
C ASP A 225 -3.96 40.22 -2.00
N ASP A 226 -4.65 39.22 -1.41
CA ASP A 226 -5.85 39.43 -0.60
C ASP A 226 -5.57 40.25 0.68
N VAL A 227 -4.41 40.05 1.33
CA VAL A 227 -4.00 40.85 2.49
C VAL A 227 -3.70 42.29 2.07
N LEU A 228 -3.02 42.49 0.93
CA LEU A 228 -2.71 43.82 0.40
C LEU A 228 -3.99 44.59 0.05
N ASP A 229 -4.97 43.95 -0.60
CA ASP A 229 -6.24 44.58 -0.93
C ASP A 229 -7.05 44.98 0.31
N ASN A 230 -7.02 44.18 1.37
CA ASN A 230 -7.68 44.52 2.64
C ASN A 230 -6.99 45.69 3.37
N VAL A 231 -5.67 45.78 3.33
CA VAL A 231 -4.88 46.87 3.96
C VAL A 231 -4.97 48.18 3.17
N VAL A 232 -5.02 48.11 1.84
CA VAL A 232 -5.15 49.29 0.97
C VAL A 232 -6.61 49.76 0.87
N GLY A 233 -7.58 48.85 0.95
CA GLY A 233 -9.02 49.12 0.89
C GLY A 233 -9.57 49.96 2.04
N THR A 234 -8.90 50.00 3.20
CA THR A 234 -9.35 50.81 4.35
C THR A 234 -9.02 52.31 4.26
N ARG A 235 -8.27 52.76 3.23
CA ARG A 235 -7.85 54.18 3.07
C ARG A 235 -8.63 55.00 2.04
N ARG A 236 -9.75 54.51 1.51
CA ARG A 236 -10.62 55.28 0.57
C ARG A 236 -11.89 55.88 1.18
N GLY A 237 -11.98 55.91 2.52
CA GLY A 237 -13.17 56.38 3.22
C GLY A 237 -12.90 57.23 4.46
N GLN A 238 -11.98 58.20 4.41
CA GLN A 238 -11.98 59.31 5.37
C GLN A 238 -11.83 60.64 4.64
N GLY A 239 -12.81 61.50 4.89
CA GLY A 239 -13.22 62.61 4.04
C GLY A 239 -12.26 63.79 3.99
N VAL A 240 -12.36 64.49 2.86
CA VAL A 240 -11.88 65.85 2.64
C VAL A 240 -12.60 66.77 3.63
N ILE A 241 -11.87 67.27 4.64
CA ILE A 241 -12.35 68.34 5.53
C ILE A 241 -12.36 69.64 4.72
N HIS A 242 -13.56 70.12 4.40
CA HIS A 242 -13.76 71.39 3.68
C HIS A 242 -13.66 72.57 4.66
N PHE A 243 -12.56 73.32 4.61
CA PHE A 243 -12.41 74.57 5.37
C PHE A 243 -13.23 75.68 4.69
N ARG A 244 -14.33 76.09 5.34
CA ARG A 244 -15.14 77.25 4.93
C ARG A 244 -14.52 78.50 5.56
N SER A 245 -13.83 79.31 4.76
CA SER A 245 -13.32 80.61 5.21
C SER A 245 -14.47 81.61 5.33
N GLN A 246 -14.62 82.18 6.53
CA GLN A 246 -15.47 83.34 6.80
C GLN A 246 -14.81 84.57 6.17
N LYS A 247 -15.54 85.32 5.35
CA LYS A 247 -15.22 86.72 5.04
C LYS A 247 -16.10 87.62 5.89
N THR A 248 -15.42 88.41 6.71
CA THR A 248 -15.91 89.58 7.43
C THR A 248 -15.93 90.79 6.48
N GLU A 249 -16.97 91.61 6.66
CA GLU A 249 -17.21 92.99 6.18
C GLU A 249 -17.30 93.28 4.67
#